data_AF-A0A8X6SW75-F1
#
_entry.id   AF-A0A8X6SW75-F1
#
_cell.length_a   1.000
_cell.length_b   1.000
_cell.length_c   1.000
_cell.angle_alpha   90.00
_cell.angle_beta   90.00
_cell.angle_gamma   90.00
#
_symmetry.space_group_name_H-M   'P 1'
#
loop_
_entity.id
_entity.type
_entity.pdbx_description
1 polymer ?
#
loop_
_entity_poly.entity_id
_entity_poly.type
_entity_poly.pdbx_seq_one_letter_code
_entity_poly.pdbx_strand_id
1 'polypeptide(L)'
;MFQIFKDKGLLFQETTLAMSLADGQQTTGETLTTQIMVEIEGRSVLTKFIILPKAKGNRTLLGNDFISSAGLVIDVKNTCWYFWDNPTHKYIFGEELDTPSIVEKTSSNTCQLREKEGESLTSAQKEKLNLLLWNPSKMS
;
A
#
# COMPACT_ATOMS: atom_id res chain seq x y z
N MET A 1 10.59 5.44 6.65
CA MET A 1 11.66 5.45 5.62
C MET A 1 12.25 6.83 5.36
N PHE A 2 11.46 7.86 4.99
CA PHE A 2 12.01 9.19 4.68
C PHE A 2 12.83 9.82 5.83
N GLN A 3 12.38 9.70 7.09
CA GLN A 3 13.15 10.21 8.23
C GLN A 3 14.52 9.50 8.36
N ILE A 4 14.55 8.18 8.19
CA ILE A 4 15.81 7.40 8.19
C ILE A 4 16.76 7.89 7.10
N PHE A 5 16.25 8.25 5.92
CA PHE A 5 17.08 8.79 4.85
C PHE A 5 17.69 10.15 5.22
N LYS A 6 16.91 11.02 5.86
CA LYS A 6 17.40 12.30 6.38
C LYS A 6 18.44 12.12 7.47
N ASP A 7 18.19 11.22 8.42
CA ASP A 7 19.11 10.95 9.55
C ASP A 7 20.44 10.36 9.06
N LYS A 8 20.42 9.62 7.95
CA LYS A 8 21.62 9.11 7.24
C LYS A 8 22.31 10.16 6.36
N GLY A 9 21.80 11.39 6.30
CA GLY A 9 22.39 12.47 5.51
C GLY A 9 22.29 12.28 4.00
N LEU A 10 21.30 11.52 3.52
CA LEU A 10 21.12 11.34 2.07
C LEU A 10 20.72 12.65 1.41
N LEU A 11 21.29 12.90 0.23
CA LEU A 11 20.91 14.02 -0.61
C LEU A 11 19.66 13.67 -1.42
N PHE A 12 18.83 14.68 -1.64
CA PHE A 12 17.60 14.57 -2.41
C PHE A 12 17.61 15.57 -3.56
N GLN A 13 17.06 15.15 -4.69
CA GLN A 13 16.79 16.01 -5.83
C GLN A 13 15.32 16.42 -5.81
N GLU A 14 15.08 17.73 -5.82
CA GLU A 14 13.75 18.29 -6.02
C GLU A 14 13.29 18.07 -7.47
N THR A 15 12.09 17.54 -7.64
CA THR A 15 11.49 17.33 -8.95
C THR A 15 9.98 17.44 -8.86
N THR A 16 9.37 17.89 -9.95
CA THR A 16 7.91 17.90 -10.10
C THR A 16 7.49 16.65 -10.86
N LEU A 17 6.58 15.85 -10.29
CA LEU A 17 6.04 14.65 -10.91
C LEU A 17 4.53 14.75 -11.05
N ALA A 18 4.02 14.39 -12.23
CA ALA A 18 2.61 14.08 -12.43
C ALA A 18 2.39 12.62 -12.00
N MET A 19 1.41 12.40 -11.12
CA MET A 19 1.11 11.10 -10.54
C MET A 19 -0.39 10.84 -10.62
N SER A 20 -0.75 9.66 -11.11
CA SER A 20 -2.09 9.11 -10.94
C SER A 20 -2.14 8.32 -9.65
N LEU A 21 -2.96 8.77 -8.70
CA LEU A 21 -3.22 8.05 -7.47
C LEU A 21 -4.26 6.96 -7.70
N ALA A 22 -4.32 6.02 -6.75
CA ALA A 22 -5.24 4.87 -6.83
C ALA A 22 -6.73 5.28 -6.79
N ASP A 23 -7.04 6.50 -6.35
CA ASP A 23 -8.37 7.09 -6.38
C ASP A 23 -8.73 7.71 -7.75
N GLY A 24 -7.84 7.56 -8.75
CA GLY A 24 -8.01 8.10 -10.09
C GLY A 24 -7.65 9.59 -10.22
N GLN A 25 -7.27 10.26 -9.13
CA GLN A 25 -6.84 11.65 -9.20
C GLN A 25 -5.45 11.74 -9.84
N GLN A 26 -5.36 12.61 -10.84
CA GLN A 26 -4.08 13.06 -11.37
C GLN A 26 -3.65 14.28 -10.57
N THR A 27 -2.49 14.19 -9.94
CA THR A 27 -1.92 15.29 -9.18
C THR A 27 -0.51 15.56 -9.68
N THR A 28 -0.19 16.84 -9.83
CA THR A 28 1.18 17.28 -10.06
C THR A 28 1.69 17.82 -8.74
N GLY A 29 2.77 17.24 -8.23
CA GLY A 29 3.31 17.56 -6.92
C GLY A 29 4.82 17.79 -6.96
N GLU A 30 5.27 18.68 -6.08
CA GLU A 30 6.68 18.75 -5.69
C GLU A 30 7.04 17.48 -4.93
N THR A 31 8.07 16.80 -5.42
CA THR A 31 8.56 15.54 -4.87
C THR A 31 10.06 15.62 -4.67
N LEU A 32 10.55 14.77 -3.77
CA LEU A 32 11.98 14.56 -3.60
C LEU A 32 12.32 13.19 -4.17
N THR A 33 13.46 13.09 -4.84
CA THR A 33 13.96 11.80 -5.33
C THR A 33 15.37 11.55 -4.85
N THR A 34 15.67 10.28 -4.61
CA THR A 34 17.02 9.82 -4.26
C THR A 34 17.20 8.40 -4.77
N GLN A 35 18.45 7.98 -4.97
CA GLN A 35 18.76 6.61 -5.39
C GLN A 35 19.56 5.92 -4.30
N ILE A 36 19.15 4.72 -3.94
CA ILE A 36 19.76 3.96 -2.84
C ILE A 36 19.89 2.50 -3.29
N MET A 37 21.02 1.87 -2.97
CA MET A 37 21.16 0.42 -3.07
C MET A 37 20.33 -0.22 -1.96
N VAL A 38 19.27 -0.92 -2.34
CA VAL A 38 18.42 -1.68 -1.42
C VAL A 38 18.90 -3.12 -1.40
N GLU A 39 19.17 -3.65 -0.22
CA GLU A 39 19.51 -5.06 -0.05
C GLU A 39 18.25 -5.85 0.32
N ILE A 40 18.04 -6.96 -0.40
CA ILE A 40 16.96 -7.92 -0.14
C ILE A 40 17.51 -9.34 -0.31
N GLU A 41 17.55 -10.09 0.78
CA GLU A 41 17.98 -11.51 0.81
C GLU A 41 19.24 -11.80 -0.01
N GLY A 42 20.28 -10.98 0.20
CA GLY A 42 21.58 -11.10 -0.47
C GLY A 42 21.68 -10.48 -1.86
N ARG A 43 20.63 -9.81 -2.37
CA ARG A 43 20.68 -9.05 -3.63
C ARG A 43 20.67 -7.55 -3.36
N SER A 44 21.50 -6.80 -4.10
CA SER A 44 21.52 -5.34 -4.05
C SER A 44 20.89 -4.76 -5.32
N VAL A 45 19.87 -3.92 -5.14
CA VAL A 45 19.08 -3.34 -6.24
C VAL A 45 19.13 -1.83 -6.13
N LEU A 46 19.67 -1.16 -7.16
CA LEU A 46 19.66 0.31 -7.21
C LEU A 46 18.22 0.79 -7.40
N THR A 47 17.69 1.46 -6.40
CA THR A 47 16.27 1.82 -6.33
C THR A 47 16.12 3.33 -6.27
N LYS A 48 15.30 3.89 -7.17
CA LYS A 48 14.88 5.28 -7.10
C LYS A 48 13.69 5.41 -6.15
N PHE A 49 13.85 6.17 -5.09
CA PHE A 49 12.75 6.53 -4.20
C PHE A 49 12.10 7.82 -4.65
N ILE A 50 10.77 7.84 -4.66
CA ILE A 50 9.96 9.06 -4.80
C ILE A 50 9.36 9.35 -3.43
N ILE A 51 9.64 10.53 -2.92
CA ILE A 51 9.20 10.98 -1.60
C ILE A 51 8.19 12.10 -1.82
N LEU A 52 7.03 11.94 -1.19
CA LEU A 52 5.95 12.92 -1.19
C LEU A 52 5.96 13.66 0.15
N PRO A 53 6.73 14.75 0.30
CA PRO A 53 6.98 15.36 1.60
C PRO A 53 5.72 15.95 2.25
N LYS A 54 4.71 16.30 1.43
CA LYS A 54 3.45 16.91 1.88
C LYS A 54 2.36 15.90 2.25
N ALA A 55 2.54 14.61 1.91
CA ALA A 55 1.51 13.61 2.11
C ALA A 55 1.57 13.03 3.55
N LYS A 56 0.40 12.83 4.16
CA LYS A 56 0.25 12.50 5.59
C LYS A 56 -0.02 11.01 5.78
N GLY A 57 0.66 10.37 6.74
CA GLY A 57 0.39 8.98 7.13
C GLY A 57 0.81 7.92 6.11
N ASN A 58 1.70 8.25 5.17
CA ASN A 58 2.04 7.32 4.09
C ASN A 58 2.98 6.21 4.57
N ARG A 59 2.61 4.98 4.25
CA ARG A 59 3.54 3.84 4.24
C ARG A 59 4.40 3.92 2.98
N THR A 60 5.64 3.43 3.05
CA THR A 60 6.47 3.27 1.86
C THR A 60 5.89 2.16 1.00
N LEU A 61 5.71 2.45 -0.29
CA LEU A 61 5.15 1.50 -1.26
C LEU A 61 6.28 0.91 -2.10
N LEU A 62 6.14 -0.36 -2.46
CA LEU A 62 6.99 -1.03 -3.43
C LEU A 62 6.35 -0.92 -4.80
N GLY A 63 7.04 -0.24 -5.71
CA GLY A 63 6.59 -0.08 -7.08
C GLY A 63 6.89 -1.32 -7.93
N ASN A 64 6.18 -1.42 -9.05
CA ASN A 64 6.42 -2.46 -10.05
C ASN A 64 7.85 -2.40 -10.63
N ASP A 65 8.41 -1.20 -10.73
CA ASP A 65 9.80 -0.97 -11.16
C ASP A 65 10.80 -1.68 -10.25
N PHE A 66 10.62 -1.56 -8.93
CA PHE A 66 11.44 -2.28 -7.96
C PHE A 66 11.22 -3.80 -8.04
N ILE A 67 9.96 -4.24 -8.04
CA ILE A 67 9.61 -5.68 -8.10
C ILE A 67 10.26 -6.34 -9.32
N SER A 68 10.16 -5.69 -10.48
CA SER A 68 10.77 -6.15 -11.73
C SER A 68 12.30 -6.14 -11.66
N SER A 69 12.91 -5.04 -11.20
CA SER A 69 14.37 -4.89 -11.14
C SER A 69 15.03 -5.87 -10.15
N ALA A 70 14.35 -6.15 -9.04
CA ALA A 70 14.77 -7.12 -8.04
C ALA A 70 14.51 -8.57 -8.47
N GLY A 71 13.75 -8.79 -9.54
CA GLY A 71 13.38 -10.11 -10.01
C GLY A 71 12.44 -10.84 -9.06
N LEU A 72 11.54 -10.09 -8.41
CA LEU A 72 10.60 -10.63 -7.43
C LEU A 72 9.33 -11.12 -8.11
N VAL A 73 8.85 -12.27 -7.64
CA VAL A 73 7.52 -12.78 -7.93
C VAL A 73 6.71 -12.74 -6.63
N ILE A 74 5.58 -12.04 -6.67
CA ILE A 74 4.66 -11.90 -5.53
C ILE A 74 3.52 -12.91 -5.71
N ASP A 75 3.50 -13.94 -4.88
CA ASP A 75 2.44 -14.94 -4.83
C ASP A 75 1.47 -14.62 -3.69
N VAL A 76 0.49 -13.79 -4.02
CA VAL A 76 -0.53 -13.32 -3.08
C VAL A 76 -1.36 -14.49 -2.53
N LYS A 77 -1.66 -15.49 -3.37
CA LYS A 77 -2.47 -16.64 -2.97
C LYS A 77 -1.82 -17.44 -1.86
N ASN A 78 -0.51 -17.66 -1.95
CA ASN A 78 0.25 -18.40 -0.97
C ASN A 78 0.97 -17.50 0.03
N THR A 79 0.61 -16.21 0.08
CA THR A 79 1.18 -15.21 1.01
C THR A 79 2.71 -15.22 1.07
N CYS A 80 3.35 -15.35 -0.09
CA CYS A 80 4.80 -15.46 -0.18
C CYS A 80 5.34 -14.72 -1.39
N TRP A 81 6.65 -14.56 -1.40
CA TRP A 81 7.40 -14.06 -2.54
C TRP A 81 8.65 -14.89 -2.75
N TYR A 82 9.18 -14.85 -3.97
CA TYR A 82 10.41 -15.55 -4.34
C TYR A 82 11.11 -14.82 -5.46
N PHE A 83 12.38 -15.15 -5.68
CA PHE A 83 13.10 -14.68 -6.85
C PHE A 83 12.75 -15.54 -8.07
N TRP A 84 12.52 -14.91 -9.21
CA TRP A 84 12.11 -15.61 -10.44
C TRP A 84 13.09 -16.71 -10.87
N ASP A 85 14.38 -16.53 -10.59
CA ASP A 85 15.49 -17.45 -10.90
C ASP A 85 15.70 -18.54 -9.83
N ASN A 86 14.98 -18.47 -8.71
CA ASN A 86 14.99 -19.48 -7.66
C ASN A 86 13.58 -19.68 -7.06
N PRO A 87 12.63 -20.25 -7.84
CA PRO A 87 11.23 -20.38 -7.42
C PRO A 87 11.01 -21.40 -6.29
N THR A 88 12.00 -22.25 -6.03
CA THR A 88 11.97 -23.25 -4.94
C THR A 88 12.19 -22.64 -3.57
N HIS A 89 12.89 -21.51 -3.49
CA HIS A 89 13.16 -20.82 -2.23
C HIS A 89 12.17 -19.67 -2.05
N LYS A 90 11.22 -19.84 -1.12
CA LYS A 90 10.11 -18.91 -0.89
C LYS A 90 10.22 -18.24 0.47
N TYR A 91 9.92 -16.96 0.50
CA TYR A 91 9.85 -16.13 1.70
C TYR A 91 8.39 -15.82 2.00
N ILE A 92 7.94 -16.07 3.23
CA ILE A 92 6.58 -15.73 3.66
C ILE A 92 6.49 -14.21 3.88
N PHE A 93 5.34 -13.60 3.57
CA PHE A 93 5.12 -12.20 3.96
C PHE A 93 5.23 -12.06 5.48
N GLY A 94 5.93 -11.03 5.95
CA GLY A 94 5.99 -10.73 7.37
C GLY A 94 4.60 -10.40 7.90
N GLU A 95 4.28 -10.89 9.11
CA GLU A 95 3.13 -10.40 9.86
C GLU A 95 3.35 -8.93 10.21
N GLU A 96 2.29 -8.14 10.15
CA GLU A 96 2.32 -6.75 10.58
C GLU A 96 2.69 -6.74 12.07
N LEU A 97 3.94 -6.41 12.40
CA LEU A 97 4.31 -6.19 13.80
C LEU A 97 3.46 -5.06 14.31
N ASP A 98 2.51 -5.39 15.18
CA ASP A 98 1.73 -4.43 15.97
C ASP A 98 2.71 -3.51 16.70
N THR A 99 3.03 -2.36 16.10
CA THR A 99 3.41 -1.20 16.88
C THR A 99 2.27 -0.97 17.86
N PRO A 100 2.52 -0.78 19.18
CA PRO A 100 1.47 -0.56 20.16
C PRO A 100 0.82 0.80 19.89
N SER A 101 -0.07 0.83 18.92
CA SER A 101 -1.04 1.86 18.69
C SER A 101 -2.16 1.54 19.66
N ILE A 102 -2.40 2.41 20.63
CA ILE A 102 -3.61 2.41 21.44
C ILE A 102 -4.77 2.69 20.46
N VAL A 103 -5.24 1.67 19.76
CA VAL A 103 -6.49 1.69 19.01
C VAL A 103 -7.11 0.31 19.13
N GLU A 104 -8.31 0.32 19.69
CA GLU A 104 -9.16 -0.81 20.00
C GLU A 104 -9.24 -1.82 18.84
N LYS A 105 -9.26 -3.10 19.19
CA LYS A 105 -9.64 -4.22 18.33
C LYS A 105 -10.91 -3.85 17.56
N THR A 106 -10.78 -3.44 16.31
CA THR A 106 -11.93 -3.34 15.42
C THR A 106 -12.16 -4.72 14.84
N SER A 107 -13.14 -5.40 15.41
CA SER A 107 -13.73 -6.61 14.86
C SER A 107 -13.97 -6.45 13.37
N SER A 108 -13.39 -7.36 12.60
CA SER A 108 -13.70 -7.52 11.19
C SER A 108 -15.22 -7.61 10.99
N ASN A 109 -15.67 -6.96 9.91
CA ASN A 109 -16.98 -7.09 9.25
C ASN A 109 -18.05 -6.05 9.63
N THR A 110 -17.91 -4.85 9.09
CA THR A 110 -19.07 -4.18 8.48
C THR A 110 -18.60 -3.57 7.15
N CYS A 111 -19.27 -3.91 6.04
CA CYS A 111 -19.12 -3.17 4.78
C CYS A 111 -19.67 -1.77 5.00
N GLN A 112 -18.86 -0.89 5.59
CA GLN A 112 -19.17 0.52 5.69
C GLN A 112 -18.68 1.19 4.41
N LEU A 113 -19.63 1.68 3.62
CA LEU A 113 -19.34 2.59 2.53
C LEU A 113 -18.67 3.85 3.12
N ARG A 114 -17.71 4.43 2.39
CA ARG A 114 -17.10 5.70 2.79
C ARG A 114 -18.18 6.78 2.81
N GLU A 115 -18.04 7.81 3.64
CA GLU A 115 -19.06 8.87 3.83
C GLU A 115 -19.63 9.43 2.51
N LYS A 116 -18.79 9.53 1.47
CA LYS A 116 -19.19 10.01 0.13
C LYS A 116 -19.78 8.95 -0.81
N GLU A 117 -19.54 7.67 -0.57
CA GLU A 117 -20.05 6.58 -1.42
C GLU A 117 -21.55 6.34 -1.19
N GLY A 118 -22.07 6.68 0.00
CA GLY A 118 -23.50 6.65 0.31
C GLY A 118 -24.30 7.82 -0.30
N GLU A 119 -23.64 8.88 -0.77
CA GLU A 119 -24.29 10.05 -1.39
C GLU A 119 -24.63 9.82 -2.87
N SER A 120 -23.91 8.92 -3.55
CA SER A 120 -24.16 8.57 -4.96
C SER A 120 -25.38 7.65 -5.16
N LEU A 121 -25.99 7.17 -4.08
CA LEU A 121 -27.13 6.27 -4.13
C LEU A 121 -28.44 7.04 -4.05
N THR A 122 -29.30 6.82 -5.04
CA THR A 122 -30.70 7.24 -4.98
C THR A 122 -31.43 6.52 -3.85
N SER A 123 -32.55 7.07 -3.37
CA SER A 123 -33.35 6.48 -2.27
C SER A 123 -33.73 5.02 -2.54
N ALA A 124 -34.06 4.68 -3.79
CA ALA A 124 -34.41 3.32 -4.20
C ALA A 124 -33.21 2.34 -4.14
N GLN A 125 -32.01 2.80 -4.48
CA GLN A 125 -30.80 1.99 -4.39
C GLN A 125 -30.41 1.74 -2.92
N LYS A 126 -30.61 2.73 -2.05
CA LYS A 126 -30.39 2.58 -0.60
C LYS A 126 -31.32 1.53 0.00
N GLU A 127 -32.60 1.54 -0.38
CA GLU A 127 -33.58 0.58 0.11
C GLU A 127 -33.25 -0.85 -0.34
N LYS A 128 -32.89 -1.02 -1.62
CA LYS A 128 -32.46 -2.32 -2.16
C LYS A 128 -31.17 -2.84 -1.50
N LEU A 129 -30.22 -1.95 -1.21
CA LEU A 129 -28.99 -2.29 -0.50
C LEU A 129 -29.28 -2.73 0.94
N ASN A 130 -30.17 -2.02 1.65
CA ASN A 130 -30.58 -2.38 3.00
C ASN A 130 -31.24 -3.75 3.05
N LEU A 131 -32.07 -4.10 2.06
CA LEU A 131 -32.67 -5.43 1.94
C LEU A 131 -31.64 -6.54 1.69
N LEU A 132 -30.56 -6.25 0.97
CA LEU A 132 -29.47 -7.21 0.72
C LEU A 132 -28.58 -7.42 1.95
N LEU A 133 -28.32 -6.35 2.72
CA LEU A 133 -27.49 -6.41 3.92
C LEU A 133 -28.24 -7.04 5.10
N TRP A 134 -29.57 -6.91 5.14
CA TRP A 134 -30.41 -7.51 6.16
C TRP A 134 -30.82 -8.93 5.77
N ASN A 135 -30.01 -9.93 6.13
CA ASN A 135 -30.35 -11.34 5.96
C ASN A 135 -30.53 -12.02 7.35
N PRO A 136 -31.77 -12.30 7.79
CA PRO A 136 -32.04 -12.85 9.13
C PRO A 136 -31.62 -14.32 9.33
N SER A 137 -31.05 -14.97 8.31
CA SER A 137 -30.68 -16.39 8.31
C SER A 137 -29.36 -16.72 9.03
N LYS A 138 -28.74 -15.78 9.76
CA LYS A 138 -27.54 -16.02 10.59
C LYS A 138 -27.76 -15.96 12.11
N MET A 139 -29.01 -16.04 12.57
CA MET A 139 -29.32 -16.27 13.99
C MET A 139 -30.24 -17.49 14.13
N SER A 140 -29.63 -18.68 14.03
CA SER A 140 -30.12 -19.92 14.65
C SER A 140 -28.92 -20.73 15.10
#